data_AF-A0ABD2RDX1-F1
#
_entry.id   AF-A0ABD2RDX1-F1
#
_cell.length_a   1.000
_cell.length_b   1.000
_cell.length_c   1.000
_cell.angle_alpha   90.00
_cell.angle_beta   90.00
_cell.angle_gamma   90.00
#
_symmetry.space_group_name_H-M   'P 1'
#
loop_
_entity.id
_entity.type
_entity.pdbx_description
1 polymer ?
#
loop_
_entity_poly.entity_id
_entity_poly.type
_entity_poly.pdbx_seq_one_letter_code
_entity_poly.pdbx_strand_id
1 'polypeptide(L)'
;SSRRHKKEHCNLVQHSNNCPFCSHLLPRPLSSVMGSLSPLDDPLPYPIARRDESVTDNYHGVNIPDPYRWLEDPDSEETKEFVEKQMNLTDSVLKTCETREKLRENITELYDFPKYEAPFRAGDKYFYFHNTGLQPQKVLYVQDSLDGEPEVLLDPNTLSEDGTVALSICSISEDAMFLAYGISSSGSDWVTIKIMQFVDKSVVPDVLSWIKFSDASWTHDSKGFFYSRYPAPKDGESLVAGTETHSNLYHEVYYHCLGTDQSDDILCWKDPENPKCTRSASVTEDGKYVLLYTYENCDPVNQVYYCDLSALPDGVEGFKGRNELLPFIKLVDNFVASYEYVANDGTAFTFRTNKDAPKYKLVRVDLKEPDSWSDIIQENEKDVLESAVAVNNNQLVVSYLSDVKNVLQLRDLRAGALLHHLPIDIGSVSGISARRKDDTIFIGFTNFLIPGIIYECNLKEEVPNLKVFRETVVPGFDHTDFQVNQVPVIETHFFFQVKLGLTIPYVWFRCLRCSSLDTNLDQLFS
;
A
#
# COMPACT_ATOMS: atom_id res chain seq x y z
N SER A 1 -36.42 -34.60 -38.31
CA SER A 1 -37.09 -34.44 -39.61
C SER A 1 -37.49 -32.98 -39.77
N SER A 2 -37.09 -32.37 -40.88
CA SER A 2 -37.46 -31.01 -41.26
C SER A 2 -38.91 -30.93 -41.75
N ARG A 3 -39.57 -29.78 -41.53
CA ARG A 3 -40.62 -29.13 -42.36
C ARG A 3 -41.26 -28.00 -41.53
N ARG A 4 -40.94 -26.72 -41.75
CA ARG A 4 -41.47 -25.74 -42.74
C ARG A 4 -42.98 -25.42 -42.66
N HIS A 5 -43.21 -24.11 -42.49
CA HIS A 5 -44.30 -23.23 -42.95
C HIS A 5 -45.66 -23.23 -42.22
N LYS A 6 -46.03 -22.04 -41.70
CA LYS A 6 -46.98 -21.13 -42.38
C LYS A 6 -46.92 -19.70 -41.80
N LYS A 7 -46.90 -18.72 -42.71
CA LYS A 7 -47.19 -17.30 -42.50
C LYS A 7 -48.71 -17.10 -42.48
N GLU A 8 -49.19 -16.11 -41.75
CA GLU A 8 -50.41 -15.37 -42.13
C GLU A 8 -50.29 -13.90 -41.72
N HIS A 9 -50.64 -13.04 -42.69
CA HIS A 9 -50.70 -11.58 -42.64
C HIS A 9 -52.04 -11.12 -42.07
N CYS A 10 -52.06 -9.94 -41.43
CA CYS A 10 -53.24 -9.06 -41.51
C CYS A 10 -52.85 -7.58 -41.52
N ASN A 11 -53.69 -6.82 -42.21
CA ASN A 11 -53.38 -5.60 -42.95
C ASN A 11 -53.47 -4.29 -42.18
N LEU A 12 -52.73 -3.32 -42.72
CA LEU A 12 -52.93 -1.88 -42.68
C LEU A 12 -54.38 -1.43 -42.90
N VAL A 13 -54.77 -0.35 -42.20
CA VAL A 13 -55.74 0.62 -42.73
C VAL A 13 -55.17 2.03 -42.51
N GLN A 14 -54.93 2.72 -43.64
CA GLN A 14 -54.72 4.15 -43.73
C GLN A 14 -56.08 4.87 -43.76
N HIS A 15 -56.18 6.01 -43.09
CA HIS A 15 -57.11 7.07 -43.51
C HIS A 15 -56.43 8.43 -43.39
N SER A 16 -56.32 9.09 -44.54
CA SER A 16 -56.01 10.50 -44.74
C SER A 16 -57.30 11.34 -44.70
N ASN A 17 -57.21 12.59 -44.23
CA ASN A 17 -57.86 13.74 -44.85
C ASN A 17 -57.34 15.08 -44.29
N ASN A 18 -57.13 16.02 -45.22
CA ASN A 18 -56.62 17.41 -45.13
C ASN A 18 -57.50 18.33 -44.23
N CYS A 19 -57.11 19.52 -43.75
CA CYS A 19 -56.51 20.71 -44.40
C CYS A 19 -56.19 21.83 -43.33
N PRO A 20 -55.80 23.09 -43.64
CA PRO A 20 -54.50 23.71 -43.29
C PRO A 20 -54.58 24.96 -42.37
N PHE A 21 -53.45 25.53 -41.90
CA PHE A 21 -53.14 26.98 -41.90
C PHE A 21 -51.83 27.34 -41.13
N CYS A 22 -50.95 28.07 -41.83
CA CYS A 22 -49.96 29.08 -41.41
C CYS A 22 -49.07 28.93 -40.16
N SER A 23 -47.78 28.66 -40.43
CA SER A 23 -46.62 29.53 -40.16
C SER A 23 -46.61 30.40 -38.88
N HIS A 24 -45.80 29.99 -37.90
CA HIS A 24 -44.86 30.88 -37.19
C HIS A 24 -43.73 30.03 -36.57
N LEU A 25 -42.53 30.14 -37.14
CA LEU A 25 -41.28 29.67 -36.55
C LEU A 25 -40.89 30.65 -35.43
N LEU A 26 -40.92 30.17 -34.19
CA LEU A 26 -40.21 30.81 -33.06
C LEU A 26 -38.91 30.03 -32.82
N PRO A 27 -37.77 30.71 -32.59
CA PRO A 27 -36.50 30.03 -32.36
C PRO A 27 -36.54 29.34 -31.00
N ARG A 28 -36.19 28.05 -30.97
CA ARG A 28 -35.90 27.34 -29.71
C ARG A 28 -34.71 28.02 -29.02
N PRO A 29 -34.74 28.22 -27.70
CA PRO A 29 -33.56 28.66 -26.98
C PRO A 29 -32.51 27.54 -27.05
N LEU A 30 -31.28 27.91 -27.41
CA LEU A 30 -30.10 27.06 -27.30
C LEU A 30 -29.96 26.64 -25.82
N SER A 31 -30.26 25.39 -25.51
CA SER A 31 -29.80 24.81 -24.26
C SER A 31 -28.27 24.76 -24.33
N SER A 32 -27.59 25.42 -23.40
CA SER A 32 -26.15 25.22 -23.20
C SER A 32 -25.94 23.76 -22.79
N VAL A 33 -25.58 22.92 -23.76
CA VAL A 33 -25.09 21.57 -23.48
C VAL A 33 -23.73 21.76 -22.81
N MET A 34 -23.69 21.62 -21.48
CA MET A 34 -22.44 21.36 -20.76
C MET A 34 -22.01 19.92 -21.09
N GLY A 35 -21.51 19.73 -22.30
CA GLY A 35 -20.84 18.51 -22.72
C GLY A 35 -19.53 18.94 -23.37
N SER A 36 -18.41 18.42 -22.87
CA SER A 36 -17.13 18.63 -23.53
C SER A 36 -17.24 18.09 -24.96
N LEU A 37 -17.26 18.99 -25.94
CA LEU A 37 -17.03 18.63 -27.33
C LEU A 37 -15.64 18.00 -27.38
N SER A 38 -15.55 16.75 -27.82
CA SER A 38 -14.27 16.10 -28.13
C SER A 38 -13.55 16.99 -29.16
N PRO A 39 -12.38 17.56 -28.88
CA PRO A 39 -11.78 18.58 -29.74
C PRO A 39 -11.06 17.99 -30.97
N LEU A 40 -11.43 16.80 -31.43
CA LEU A 40 -10.74 16.13 -32.53
C LEU A 40 -11.76 15.65 -33.56
N ASP A 41 -12.20 16.56 -34.42
CA ASP A 41 -12.95 16.23 -35.64
C ASP A 41 -12.03 15.60 -36.72
N ASP A 42 -10.70 15.75 -36.58
CA ASP A 42 -9.70 15.20 -37.48
C ASP A 42 -9.07 13.90 -36.94
N PRO A 43 -8.82 12.89 -37.81
CA PRO A 43 -8.17 11.65 -37.40
C PRO A 43 -6.75 11.89 -36.89
N LEU A 44 -6.45 11.35 -35.72
CA LEU A 44 -5.12 11.46 -35.12
C LEU A 44 -4.08 10.67 -35.92
N PRO A 45 -2.89 11.24 -36.19
CA PRO A 45 -1.81 10.56 -36.88
C PRO A 45 -1.07 9.61 -35.92
N TYR A 46 -1.67 8.46 -35.64
CA TYR A 46 -1.03 7.44 -34.79
C TYR A 46 0.32 7.01 -35.37
N PRO A 47 1.36 6.90 -34.54
CA PRO A 47 2.66 6.47 -35.02
C PRO A 47 2.61 5.02 -35.49
N ILE A 48 3.29 4.75 -36.59
CA ILE A 48 3.38 3.40 -37.15
C ILE A 48 4.24 2.55 -36.22
N ALA A 49 3.65 1.53 -35.61
CA ALA A 49 4.36 0.45 -34.94
C ALA A 49 4.58 -0.68 -35.94
N ARG A 50 5.85 -1.09 -36.15
CA ARG A 50 6.14 -2.27 -36.97
C ARG A 50 5.45 -3.49 -36.38
N ARG A 51 4.83 -4.29 -37.23
CA ARG A 51 4.26 -5.59 -36.89
C ARG A 51 5.20 -6.68 -37.34
N ASP A 52 5.70 -7.48 -36.42
CA ASP A 52 6.47 -8.69 -36.72
C ASP A 52 5.55 -9.89 -36.83
N GLU A 53 4.97 -10.09 -38.01
CA GLU A 53 4.03 -11.21 -38.24
C GLU A 53 4.69 -12.60 -38.17
N SER A 54 6.02 -12.67 -37.97
CA SER A 54 6.73 -13.93 -37.80
C SER A 54 6.69 -14.47 -36.36
N VAL A 55 6.36 -13.63 -35.37
CA VAL A 55 6.33 -14.01 -33.96
C VAL A 55 4.98 -14.62 -33.60
N THR A 56 4.99 -15.89 -33.19
CA THR A 56 3.80 -16.64 -32.78
C THR A 56 4.19 -17.71 -31.78
N ASP A 57 3.47 -17.77 -30.67
CA ASP A 57 3.64 -18.78 -29.63
C ASP A 57 2.55 -19.86 -29.74
N ASN A 58 2.86 -21.10 -29.38
CA ASN A 58 1.87 -22.18 -29.30
C ASN A 58 1.55 -22.48 -27.83
N TYR A 59 0.35 -22.10 -27.40
CA TYR A 59 -0.16 -22.41 -26.07
C TYR A 59 -1.20 -23.52 -26.19
N HIS A 60 -0.81 -24.74 -25.79
CA HIS A 60 -1.70 -25.91 -25.76
C HIS A 60 -2.38 -26.23 -27.10
N GLY A 61 -1.65 -26.09 -28.21
CA GLY A 61 -2.17 -26.32 -29.57
C GLY A 61 -2.82 -25.10 -30.23
N VAL A 62 -2.95 -23.98 -29.51
CA VAL A 62 -3.45 -22.71 -30.06
C VAL A 62 -2.27 -21.81 -30.38
N ASN A 63 -2.15 -21.40 -31.65
CA ASN A 63 -1.16 -20.43 -32.09
C ASN A 63 -1.65 -19.01 -31.77
N ILE A 64 -0.87 -18.23 -31.04
CA ILE A 64 -1.16 -16.86 -30.64
C ILE A 64 -0.06 -15.95 -31.20
N PRO A 65 -0.37 -15.08 -32.17
CA PRO A 65 0.61 -14.13 -32.71
C PRO A 65 0.89 -13.01 -31.71
N ASP A 66 2.16 -12.61 -31.60
CA ASP A 66 2.60 -11.46 -30.80
C ASP A 66 3.47 -10.50 -31.64
N PRO A 67 2.84 -9.74 -32.55
CA PRO A 67 3.55 -8.94 -33.54
C PRO A 67 4.33 -7.75 -32.95
N TYR A 68 4.22 -7.50 -31.65
CA TYR A 68 4.86 -6.37 -30.97
C TYR A 68 5.87 -6.82 -29.90
N ARG A 69 6.27 -8.09 -29.90
CA ARG A 69 7.29 -8.66 -29.00
C ARG A 69 8.58 -7.81 -28.92
N TRP A 70 8.93 -7.10 -29.99
CA TRP A 70 10.09 -6.20 -30.02
C TRP A 70 10.01 -5.05 -29.01
N LEU A 71 8.81 -4.67 -28.54
CA LEU A 71 8.63 -3.68 -27.48
C LEU A 71 9.04 -4.18 -26.09
N GLU A 72 9.24 -5.49 -25.91
CA GLU A 72 9.74 -6.06 -24.64
C GLU A 72 11.22 -5.76 -24.39
N ASP A 73 11.96 -5.29 -25.41
CA ASP A 73 13.30 -4.75 -25.28
C ASP A 73 13.24 -3.20 -25.15
N PRO A 74 13.34 -2.65 -23.93
CA PRO A 74 13.30 -1.21 -23.71
C PRO A 74 14.56 -0.49 -24.20
N ASP A 75 15.68 -1.20 -24.36
CA ASP A 75 16.97 -0.63 -24.73
C ASP A 75 17.15 -0.51 -26.25
N SER A 76 16.29 -1.20 -27.03
CA SER A 76 16.32 -1.11 -28.49
C SER A 76 15.98 0.28 -29.01
N GLU A 77 16.68 0.71 -30.06
CA GLU A 77 16.43 2.00 -30.70
C GLU A 77 15.01 2.08 -31.30
N GLU A 78 14.45 0.96 -31.76
CA GLU A 78 13.08 0.91 -32.29
C GLU A 78 12.04 1.21 -31.19
N THR A 79 12.22 0.65 -29.98
CA THR A 79 11.35 0.92 -28.82
C THR A 79 11.46 2.37 -28.37
N LYS A 80 12.67 2.93 -28.27
CA LYS A 80 12.88 4.33 -27.92
C LYS A 80 12.21 5.28 -28.91
N GLU A 81 12.39 5.05 -30.21
CA GLU A 81 11.76 5.85 -31.26
C GLU A 81 10.22 5.74 -31.20
N PHE A 82 9.68 4.56 -30.92
CA PHE A 82 8.24 4.37 -30.75
C PHE A 82 7.69 5.14 -29.54
N VAL A 83 8.35 5.05 -28.38
CA VAL A 83 7.96 5.79 -27.17
C VAL A 83 7.99 7.30 -27.42
N GLU A 84 9.05 7.82 -28.06
CA GLU A 84 9.14 9.25 -28.40
C GLU A 84 7.99 9.70 -29.30
N LYS A 85 7.65 8.90 -30.32
CA LYS A 85 6.51 9.22 -31.20
C LYS A 85 5.17 9.19 -30.47
N GLN A 86 4.95 8.26 -29.54
CA GLN A 86 3.74 8.21 -28.72
C GLN A 86 3.64 9.40 -27.76
N MET A 87 4.75 9.77 -27.13
CA MET A 87 4.85 10.97 -26.28
C MET A 87 4.48 12.23 -27.08
N ASN A 88 5.09 12.41 -28.26
CA ASN A 88 4.83 13.56 -29.14
C ASN A 88 3.36 13.65 -29.57
N LEU A 89 2.74 12.52 -29.93
CA LEU A 89 1.30 12.49 -30.26
C LEU A 89 0.45 12.86 -29.04
N THR A 90 0.73 12.26 -27.88
CA THR A 90 0.00 12.52 -26.63
C THR A 90 0.08 14.00 -26.25
N ASP A 91 1.27 14.58 -26.31
CA ASP A 91 1.48 16.00 -26.05
C ASP A 91 0.73 16.89 -27.04
N SER A 92 0.67 16.51 -28.32
CA SER A 92 -0.10 17.26 -29.32
C SER A 92 -1.59 17.31 -28.96
N VAL A 93 -2.14 16.20 -28.46
CA VAL A 93 -3.55 16.12 -28.03
C VAL A 93 -3.76 16.92 -26.76
N LEU A 94 -2.93 16.70 -25.73
CA LEU A 94 -3.10 17.38 -24.44
C LEU A 94 -2.86 18.89 -24.52
N LYS A 95 -2.06 19.37 -25.49
CA LYS A 95 -1.90 20.82 -25.76
C LYS A 95 -3.19 21.49 -26.26
N THR A 96 -4.13 20.73 -26.85
CA THR A 96 -5.44 21.26 -27.27
C THR A 96 -6.46 21.35 -26.13
N CYS A 97 -6.17 20.76 -24.97
CA CYS A 97 -7.07 20.73 -23.84
C CYS A 97 -7.07 22.08 -23.09
N GLU A 98 -8.04 22.94 -23.38
CA GLU A 98 -8.16 24.29 -22.80
C GLU A 98 -8.31 24.30 -21.27
N THR A 99 -8.77 23.19 -20.68
CA THR A 99 -8.96 23.05 -19.24
C THR A 99 -7.74 22.48 -18.50
N ARG A 100 -6.69 22.04 -19.21
CA ARG A 100 -5.52 21.39 -18.60
C ARG A 100 -4.83 22.28 -17.56
N GLU A 101 -4.52 23.52 -17.94
CA GLU A 101 -3.83 24.45 -17.04
C GLU A 101 -4.70 24.88 -15.86
N LYS A 102 -6.00 25.15 -16.09
CA LYS A 102 -6.96 25.46 -15.02
C LYS A 102 -7.10 24.30 -14.03
N LEU A 103 -7.13 23.07 -14.53
CA LEU A 103 -7.19 21.88 -13.67
C LEU A 103 -5.88 21.72 -12.88
N ARG A 104 -4.73 21.93 -13.52
CA ARG A 104 -3.42 21.91 -12.85
C ARG A 104 -3.35 22.94 -11.72
N GLU A 105 -3.74 24.18 -11.99
CA GLU A 105 -3.81 25.26 -11.00
C GLU A 105 -4.72 24.87 -9.82
N ASN A 106 -5.97 24.47 -10.10
CA ASN A 106 -6.92 24.08 -9.07
C ASN A 106 -6.44 22.89 -8.22
N ILE A 107 -5.88 21.85 -8.85
CA ILE A 107 -5.32 20.71 -8.11
C ILE A 107 -4.13 21.16 -7.26
N THR A 108 -3.25 22.01 -7.80
CA THR A 108 -2.08 22.51 -7.05
C THR A 108 -2.53 23.29 -5.82
N GLU A 109 -3.48 24.21 -5.96
CA GLU A 109 -4.04 24.98 -4.84
C GLU A 109 -4.70 24.08 -3.79
N LEU A 110 -5.51 23.11 -4.21
CA LEU A 110 -6.16 22.16 -3.31
C LEU A 110 -5.19 21.16 -2.66
N TYR A 111 -4.01 20.96 -3.24
CA TYR A 111 -2.98 20.06 -2.69
C TYR A 111 -1.97 20.80 -1.81
N ASP A 112 -1.91 22.14 -1.87
CA ASP A 112 -0.96 22.96 -1.11
C ASP A 112 -1.42 23.22 0.34
N PHE A 113 -1.30 22.17 1.16
CA PHE A 113 -1.58 22.21 2.59
C PHE A 113 -0.59 21.32 3.36
N PRO A 114 -0.27 21.64 4.62
CA PRO A 114 0.68 20.86 5.40
C PRO A 114 0.12 19.48 5.74
N LYS A 115 0.91 18.44 5.51
CA LYS A 115 0.54 17.02 5.70
C LYS A 115 1.41 16.41 6.77
N TYR A 116 0.81 15.66 7.69
CA TYR A 116 1.50 15.01 8.79
C TYR A 116 1.11 13.54 8.86
N GLU A 117 2.08 12.69 9.15
CA GLU A 117 1.84 11.29 9.51
C GLU A 117 1.82 11.14 11.04
N ALA A 118 1.17 10.08 11.52
CA ALA A 118 1.10 9.77 12.94
C ALA A 118 2.53 9.64 13.52
N PRO A 119 2.86 10.32 14.63
CA PRO A 119 4.18 10.22 15.21
C PRO A 119 4.40 8.81 15.77
N PHE A 120 5.66 8.37 15.73
CA PHE A 120 6.10 7.10 16.31
C PHE A 120 7.28 7.32 17.24
N ARG A 121 7.53 6.37 18.14
CA ARG A 121 8.56 6.48 19.17
C ARG A 121 9.65 5.45 18.98
N ALA A 122 10.90 5.88 19.04
CA ALA A 122 12.07 5.01 19.16
C ALA A 122 12.98 5.59 20.27
N GLY A 123 13.56 4.74 21.11
CA GLY A 123 14.15 5.18 22.39
C GLY A 123 13.18 6.11 23.15
N ASP A 124 13.67 7.31 23.48
CA ASP A 124 12.95 8.37 24.18
C ASP A 124 12.53 9.56 23.29
N LYS A 125 12.61 9.42 21.96
CA LYS A 125 12.29 10.49 21.01
C LYS A 125 11.06 10.14 20.18
N TYR A 126 10.35 11.17 19.73
CA TYR A 126 9.27 11.05 18.76
C TYR A 126 9.77 11.42 17.36
N PHE A 127 9.26 10.71 16.38
CA PHE A 127 9.57 10.90 14.97
C PHE A 127 8.26 11.04 14.20
N TYR A 128 8.25 11.88 13.18
CA TYR A 128 7.09 12.00 12.29
C TYR A 128 7.51 12.52 10.93
N PHE A 129 6.74 12.17 9.91
CA PHE A 129 6.89 12.76 8.59
C PHE A 129 6.00 13.98 8.43
N HIS A 130 6.54 15.00 7.78
CA HIS A 130 5.82 16.22 7.44
C HIS A 130 6.17 16.72 6.04
N ASN A 131 5.15 17.18 5.32
CA ASN A 131 5.29 17.88 4.05
C ASN A 131 4.57 19.23 4.18
N THR A 132 5.24 20.32 3.85
CA THR A 132 4.68 21.67 3.99
C THR A 132 3.51 21.95 3.03
N GLY A 133 3.37 21.17 1.97
CA GLY A 133 2.37 21.38 0.93
C GLY A 133 2.75 20.65 -0.35
N LEU A 134 3.69 21.25 -1.07
CA LEU A 134 4.11 20.85 -2.42
C LEU A 134 5.55 20.34 -2.48
N GLN A 135 6.15 19.94 -1.34
CA GLN A 135 7.47 19.32 -1.37
C GLN A 135 7.39 18.00 -2.16
N PRO A 136 8.36 17.69 -3.05
CA PRO A 136 8.40 16.43 -3.77
C PRO A 136 8.33 15.20 -2.84
N GLN A 137 9.05 15.27 -1.72
CA GLN A 137 9.09 14.22 -0.70
C GLN A 137 8.81 14.79 0.70
N LYS A 138 8.18 13.97 1.54
CA LYS A 138 7.99 14.26 2.97
C LYS A 138 9.33 14.24 3.72
N VAL A 139 9.49 15.13 4.69
CA VAL A 139 10.70 15.28 5.52
C VAL A 139 10.49 14.56 6.85
N LEU A 140 11.50 13.84 7.33
CA LEU A 140 11.49 13.18 8.63
C LEU A 140 11.98 14.14 9.71
N TYR A 141 11.15 14.36 10.71
CA TYR A 141 11.44 15.18 11.88
C TYR A 141 11.65 14.31 13.12
N VAL A 142 12.40 14.85 14.08
CA VAL A 142 12.61 14.29 15.42
C VAL A 142 12.32 15.36 16.47
N GLN A 143 11.72 14.95 17.60
CA GLN A 143 11.43 15.82 18.74
C GLN A 143 11.59 15.06 20.06
N ASP A 144 12.05 15.76 21.11
CA ASP A 144 12.26 15.17 22.45
C ASP A 144 10.94 14.92 23.21
N SER A 145 9.88 15.61 22.83
CA SER A 145 8.52 15.43 23.38
C SER A 145 7.49 15.86 22.34
N LEU A 146 6.22 15.49 22.52
CA LEU A 146 5.14 15.81 21.58
C LEU A 146 4.91 17.31 21.38
N ASP A 147 5.20 18.12 22.40
CA ASP A 147 5.11 19.59 22.38
C ASP A 147 6.48 20.27 22.20
N GLY A 148 7.53 19.48 21.95
CA GLY A 148 8.89 19.97 21.77
C GLY A 148 9.11 20.67 20.44
N GLU A 149 10.18 21.45 20.34
CA GLU A 149 10.62 22.01 19.06
C GLU A 149 11.10 20.88 18.13
N PRO A 150 10.52 20.73 16.92
CA PRO A 150 10.91 19.68 16.01
C PRO A 150 12.18 20.04 15.24
N GLU A 151 13.05 19.07 15.06
CA GLU A 151 14.25 19.20 14.23
C GLU A 151 14.16 18.31 13.00
N VAL A 152 14.67 18.80 11.85
CA VAL A 152 14.85 17.95 10.67
C VAL A 152 15.91 16.89 10.99
N LEU A 153 15.55 15.62 10.78
CA LEU A 153 16.47 14.49 10.86
C LEU A 153 16.95 14.10 9.46
N LEU A 154 16.04 13.93 8.51
CA LEU A 154 16.35 13.60 7.12
C LEU A 154 15.41 14.35 6.18
N ASP A 155 15.97 15.09 5.24
CA ASP A 155 15.25 15.73 4.14
C ASP A 155 15.59 15.04 2.81
N PRO A 156 14.74 14.14 2.30
CA PRO A 156 14.96 13.45 1.03
C PRO A 156 15.08 14.41 -0.16
N ASN A 157 14.51 15.61 -0.08
CA ASN A 157 14.57 16.60 -1.15
C ASN A 157 15.99 17.16 -1.35
N THR A 158 16.93 16.90 -0.43
CA THR A 158 18.35 17.26 -0.55
C THR A 158 19.20 16.15 -1.17
N LEU A 159 18.62 14.97 -1.44
CA LEU A 159 19.33 13.79 -1.94
C LEU A 159 19.44 13.74 -3.47
N SER A 160 18.59 14.48 -4.20
CA SER A 160 18.73 14.70 -5.63
C SER A 160 18.28 16.11 -6.03
N GLU A 161 18.91 16.67 -7.06
CA GLU A 161 18.58 18.03 -7.56
C GLU A 161 17.16 18.11 -8.16
N ASP A 162 16.64 16.99 -8.67
CA ASP A 162 15.35 16.88 -9.35
C ASP A 162 14.21 16.31 -8.47
N GLY A 163 14.50 15.95 -7.21
CA GLY A 163 13.55 15.36 -6.27
C GLY A 163 13.06 13.95 -6.62
N THR A 164 13.72 13.25 -7.55
CA THR A 164 13.33 11.88 -8.00
C THR A 164 13.83 10.77 -7.09
N VAL A 165 14.62 11.10 -6.06
CA VAL A 165 15.02 10.14 -5.02
C VAL A 165 13.95 10.09 -3.94
N ALA A 166 13.28 8.94 -3.84
CA ALA A 166 12.26 8.69 -2.84
C ALA A 166 12.82 7.87 -1.66
N LEU A 167 12.32 8.15 -0.46
CA LEU A 167 12.59 7.33 0.73
C LEU A 167 11.68 6.10 0.70
N SER A 168 12.27 4.90 0.68
CA SER A 168 11.55 3.63 0.62
C SER A 168 11.67 2.79 1.90
N ILE A 169 12.73 2.99 2.69
CA ILE A 169 12.92 2.35 4.00
C ILE A 169 13.24 3.42 5.02
N CYS A 170 12.65 3.32 6.21
CA CYS A 170 12.97 4.17 7.35
C CYS A 170 12.91 3.31 8.62
N SER A 171 14.07 2.93 9.15
CA SER A 171 14.17 2.07 10.32
C SER A 171 15.16 2.63 11.34
N ILE A 172 14.67 2.86 12.55
CA ILE A 172 15.45 3.45 13.64
C ILE A 172 15.87 2.33 14.60
N SER A 173 17.12 2.36 15.06
CA SER A 173 17.60 1.42 16.08
C SER A 173 16.82 1.58 17.40
N GLU A 174 16.74 0.52 18.21
CA GLU A 174 15.90 0.51 19.43
C GLU A 174 16.29 1.61 20.43
N ASP A 175 17.58 1.93 20.50
CA ASP A 175 18.16 3.02 21.31
C ASP A 175 18.07 4.41 20.67
N ALA A 176 17.51 4.52 19.46
CA ALA A 176 17.44 5.74 18.66
C ALA A 176 18.81 6.42 18.46
N MET A 177 19.85 5.63 18.20
CA MET A 177 21.18 6.14 17.84
C MET A 177 21.44 6.16 16.34
N PHE A 178 20.78 5.28 15.58
CA PHE A 178 20.98 5.12 14.15
C PHE A 178 19.65 5.09 13.38
N LEU A 179 19.67 5.63 12.16
CA LEU A 179 18.63 5.47 11.15
C LEU A 179 19.21 4.76 9.95
N ALA A 180 18.69 3.58 9.65
CA ALA A 180 18.84 2.96 8.33
C ALA A 180 17.73 3.52 7.42
N TYR A 181 18.13 4.18 6.34
CA TYR A 181 17.21 4.74 5.37
C TYR A 181 17.50 4.23 3.96
N GLY A 182 16.47 3.77 3.28
CA GLY A 182 16.52 3.24 1.92
C GLY A 182 16.13 4.31 0.92
N ILE A 183 16.94 4.47 -0.12
CA ILE A 183 16.65 5.38 -1.23
C ILE A 183 16.42 4.62 -2.52
N SER A 184 15.41 5.04 -3.26
CA SER A 184 15.06 4.54 -4.58
C SER A 184 15.12 5.69 -5.58
N SER A 185 15.85 5.48 -6.69
CA SER A 185 16.05 6.50 -7.72
C SER A 185 15.12 6.26 -8.90
N SER A 186 14.60 7.36 -9.48
CA SER A 186 13.81 7.33 -10.73
C SER A 186 12.60 6.39 -10.71
N GLY A 187 12.02 6.14 -9.53
CA GLY A 187 10.86 5.26 -9.35
C GLY A 187 11.17 3.76 -9.46
N SER A 188 12.44 3.37 -9.46
CA SER A 188 12.85 1.96 -9.41
C SER A 188 12.52 1.34 -8.05
N ASP A 189 12.09 0.08 -8.04
CA ASP A 189 11.94 -0.69 -6.80
C ASP A 189 13.29 -1.05 -6.15
N TRP A 190 14.41 -0.86 -6.86
CA TRP A 190 15.73 -1.08 -6.26
C TRP A 190 16.01 -0.03 -5.19
N VAL A 191 16.55 -0.50 -4.08
CA VAL A 191 16.85 0.29 -2.90
C VAL A 191 18.35 0.22 -2.61
N THR A 192 18.92 1.37 -2.29
CA THR A 192 20.21 1.46 -1.59
C THR A 192 19.96 1.90 -0.16
N ILE A 193 20.36 1.08 0.83
CA ILE A 193 20.32 1.49 2.23
C ILE A 193 21.59 2.26 2.57
N LYS A 194 21.40 3.38 3.27
CA LYS A 194 22.44 4.17 3.94
C LYS A 194 22.09 4.29 5.41
N ILE A 195 23.09 4.60 6.23
CA ILE A 195 22.93 4.67 7.68
C ILE A 195 23.36 6.05 8.17
N MET A 196 22.53 6.68 9.00
CA MET A 196 22.80 7.97 9.65
C MET A 196 22.93 7.78 11.15
N GLN A 197 23.92 8.41 11.77
CA GLN A 197 24.05 8.50 13.22
C GLN A 197 23.38 9.77 13.76
N PHE A 198 22.65 9.67 14.87
CA PHE A 198 21.85 10.80 15.37
C PHE A 198 22.67 11.88 16.08
N VAL A 199 23.84 11.52 16.64
CA VAL A 199 24.67 12.43 17.43
C VAL A 199 25.05 13.71 16.68
N ASP A 200 25.34 13.61 15.39
CA ASP A 200 25.72 14.73 14.52
C ASP A 200 25.02 14.71 13.16
N LYS A 201 24.04 13.81 12.96
CA LYS A 201 23.28 13.61 11.71
C LYS A 201 24.18 13.29 10.51
N SER A 202 25.38 12.77 10.73
CA SER A 202 26.27 12.33 9.65
C SER A 202 25.88 10.95 9.13
N VAL A 203 26.13 10.74 7.84
CA VAL A 203 25.94 9.45 7.18
C VAL A 203 27.24 8.66 7.32
N VAL A 204 27.16 7.45 7.87
CA VAL A 204 28.33 6.57 8.02
C VAL A 204 28.68 5.91 6.66
N PRO A 205 29.90 5.36 6.49
CA PRO A 205 30.37 4.86 5.19
C PRO A 205 29.61 3.65 4.64
N ASP A 206 28.82 2.97 5.48
CA ASP A 206 28.04 1.78 5.16
C ASP A 206 27.02 2.05 4.04
N VAL A 207 27.09 1.26 2.96
CA VAL A 207 26.18 1.33 1.81
C VAL A 207 25.81 -0.08 1.38
N LEU A 208 24.51 -0.36 1.34
CA LEU A 208 23.98 -1.68 0.96
C LEU A 208 23.16 -1.56 -0.32
N SER A 209 23.53 -2.32 -1.34
CA SER A 209 22.88 -2.33 -2.66
C SER A 209 22.11 -3.63 -2.92
N TRP A 210 21.37 -3.67 -4.02
CA TRP A 210 20.62 -4.85 -4.51
C TRP A 210 19.46 -5.27 -3.60
N ILE A 211 18.89 -4.30 -2.90
CA ILE A 211 17.78 -4.51 -1.97
C ILE A 211 16.49 -4.21 -2.72
N LYS A 212 15.48 -5.06 -2.56
CA LYS A 212 14.14 -4.88 -3.10
C LYS A 212 13.18 -5.69 -2.23
N PHE A 213 12.05 -5.09 -1.86
CA PHE A 213 11.04 -5.71 -0.98
C PHE A 213 11.62 -6.23 0.35
N SER A 214 12.39 -5.38 1.04
CA SER A 214 12.98 -5.68 2.35
C SER A 214 12.86 -4.49 3.28
N ASP A 215 12.84 -4.76 4.58
CA ASP A 215 13.08 -3.79 5.65
C ASP A 215 14.53 -3.85 6.15
N ALA A 216 14.85 -3.01 7.13
CA ALA A 216 16.06 -3.08 7.96
C ALA A 216 15.66 -3.36 9.41
N SER A 217 15.63 -4.63 9.83
CA SER A 217 15.19 -5.02 11.17
C SER A 217 16.38 -5.05 12.15
N TRP A 218 16.52 -3.98 12.94
CA TRP A 218 17.58 -3.85 13.94
C TRP A 218 17.53 -4.93 15.02
N THR A 219 18.70 -5.39 15.44
CA THR A 219 18.85 -6.07 16.73
C THR A 219 18.85 -5.04 17.86
N HIS A 220 18.40 -5.44 19.04
CA HIS A 220 18.26 -4.53 20.19
C HIS A 220 19.60 -4.09 20.80
N ASP A 221 20.71 -4.69 20.39
CA ASP A 221 22.06 -4.24 20.74
C ASP A 221 22.60 -3.15 19.80
N SER A 222 21.82 -2.74 18.80
CA SER A 222 22.13 -1.71 17.81
C SER A 222 23.43 -1.94 17.03
N LYS A 223 23.94 -3.18 17.01
CA LYS A 223 25.18 -3.52 16.27
C LYS A 223 24.94 -3.68 14.77
N GLY A 224 23.70 -3.88 14.36
CA GLY A 224 23.35 -4.20 12.99
C GLY A 224 21.88 -4.51 12.81
N PHE A 225 21.53 -4.90 11.60
CA PHE A 225 20.15 -5.22 11.24
C PHE A 225 20.09 -6.36 10.22
N PHE A 226 18.97 -7.09 10.27
CA PHE A 226 18.61 -8.04 9.23
C PHE A 226 18.00 -7.31 8.04
N TYR A 227 18.35 -7.74 6.84
CA TYR A 227 17.77 -7.27 5.59
C TYR A 227 17.83 -8.38 4.56
N SER A 228 17.10 -8.22 3.47
CA SER A 228 17.03 -9.18 2.38
C SER A 228 17.46 -8.50 1.08
N ARG A 229 18.20 -9.23 0.24
CA ARG A 229 18.73 -8.72 -1.03
C ARG A 229 18.77 -9.78 -2.10
N TYR A 230 18.76 -9.33 -3.35
CA TYR A 230 19.03 -10.19 -4.50
C TYR A 230 20.55 -10.27 -4.76
N PRO A 231 21.01 -11.33 -5.45
CA PRO A 231 22.37 -11.38 -5.94
C PRO A 231 22.67 -10.17 -6.84
N ALA A 232 23.89 -9.63 -6.73
CA ALA A 232 24.35 -8.62 -7.65
C ALA A 232 24.36 -9.17 -9.10
N PRO A 233 24.04 -8.34 -10.11
CA PRO A 233 24.13 -8.73 -11.52
C PRO A 233 25.56 -9.08 -11.90
N LYS A 234 25.73 -9.93 -12.92
CA LYS A 234 27.05 -10.32 -13.40
C LYS A 234 27.64 -9.21 -14.28
N ASP A 235 28.98 -9.11 -14.31
CA ASP A 235 29.70 -8.15 -15.15
C ASP A 235 29.20 -8.19 -16.60
N GLY A 236 28.69 -7.06 -17.10
CA GLY A 236 28.23 -6.87 -18.48
C GLY A 236 26.70 -6.91 -18.70
N GLU A 237 25.89 -7.16 -17.67
CA GLU A 237 24.43 -6.96 -17.71
C GLU A 237 24.10 -5.46 -17.59
N SER A 238 23.08 -4.98 -18.32
CA SER A 238 22.69 -3.56 -18.38
C SER A 238 22.52 -2.97 -16.97
N LEU A 239 23.23 -1.86 -16.70
CA LEU A 239 23.41 -1.28 -15.36
C LEU A 239 22.29 -0.29 -14.96
N VAL A 240 21.30 -0.06 -15.81
CA VAL A 240 20.21 0.88 -15.50
C VAL A 240 19.17 0.17 -14.65
N ALA A 241 19.39 0.18 -13.33
CA ALA A 241 18.50 -0.41 -12.36
C ALA A 241 17.08 0.19 -12.46
N GLY A 242 16.08 -0.66 -12.67
CA GLY A 242 14.66 -0.30 -12.79
C GLY A 242 14.11 -0.36 -14.22
N THR A 243 14.95 -0.48 -15.25
CA THR A 243 14.50 -0.66 -16.65
C THR A 243 14.70 -2.08 -17.17
N GLU A 244 15.40 -2.93 -16.43
CA GLU A 244 15.58 -4.33 -16.78
C GLU A 244 14.28 -5.13 -16.67
N THR A 245 14.15 -6.16 -17.51
CA THR A 245 12.97 -7.04 -17.58
C THR A 245 13.26 -8.44 -17.03
N HIS A 246 14.43 -8.64 -16.40
CA HIS A 246 14.83 -9.92 -15.85
C HIS A 246 14.05 -10.26 -14.57
N SER A 247 13.72 -11.55 -14.41
CA SER A 247 13.13 -12.02 -13.16
C SER A 247 14.13 -11.93 -12.02
N ASN A 248 13.73 -11.29 -10.91
CA ASN A 248 14.53 -11.29 -9.68
C ASN A 248 14.39 -12.65 -8.99
N LEU A 249 15.50 -13.39 -8.88
CA LEU A 249 15.54 -14.75 -8.32
C LEU A 249 16.59 -14.84 -7.21
N TYR A 250 16.44 -15.84 -6.34
CA TYR A 250 17.35 -16.16 -5.24
C TYR A 250 17.40 -15.05 -4.17
N HIS A 251 16.23 -14.61 -3.68
CA HIS A 251 16.16 -13.63 -2.59
C HIS A 251 16.70 -14.25 -1.28
N GLU A 252 17.76 -13.65 -0.72
CA GLU A 252 18.49 -14.14 0.46
C GLU A 252 18.38 -13.16 1.63
N VAL A 253 18.47 -13.70 2.86
CA VAL A 253 18.46 -12.89 4.09
C VAL A 253 19.89 -12.77 4.62
N TYR A 254 20.29 -11.54 4.89
CA TYR A 254 21.58 -11.16 5.43
C TYR A 254 21.43 -10.41 6.77
N TYR A 255 22.51 -10.39 7.54
CA TYR A 255 22.69 -9.49 8.66
C TYR A 255 23.90 -8.59 8.38
N HIS A 256 23.67 -7.28 8.43
CA HIS A 256 24.70 -6.27 8.25
C HIS A 256 25.21 -5.78 9.61
N CYS A 257 26.52 -5.84 9.84
CA CYS A 257 27.18 -5.25 11.00
C CYS A 257 27.58 -3.82 10.69
N LEU A 258 27.30 -2.89 11.60
CA LEU A 258 27.71 -1.49 11.45
C LEU A 258 29.23 -1.34 11.34
N GLY A 259 29.65 -0.43 10.47
CA GLY A 259 31.04 -0.13 10.17
C GLY A 259 31.73 -1.18 9.30
N THR A 260 30.97 -2.03 8.59
CA THR A 260 31.54 -3.08 7.73
C THR A 260 31.10 -2.91 6.28
N ASP A 261 31.85 -3.51 5.35
CA ASP A 261 31.47 -3.48 3.93
C ASP A 261 30.34 -4.48 3.66
N GLN A 262 29.48 -4.20 2.67
CA GLN A 262 28.38 -5.10 2.29
C GLN A 262 28.86 -6.53 1.94
N SER A 263 30.10 -6.69 1.48
CA SER A 263 30.70 -7.99 1.17
C SER A 263 31.02 -8.84 2.40
N ASP A 264 31.10 -8.22 3.58
CA ASP A 264 31.32 -8.88 4.87
C ASP A 264 30.01 -9.34 5.54
N ASP A 265 28.85 -9.03 4.96
CA ASP A 265 27.55 -9.32 5.54
C ASP A 265 27.32 -10.82 5.74
N ILE A 266 26.67 -11.16 6.84
CA ILE A 266 26.46 -12.53 7.28
C ILE A 266 25.24 -13.11 6.58
N LEU A 267 25.44 -14.08 5.71
CA LEU A 267 24.35 -14.82 5.07
C LEU A 267 23.58 -15.64 6.13
N CYS A 268 22.38 -15.19 6.46
CA CYS A 268 21.55 -15.79 7.51
C CYS A 268 20.64 -16.90 6.97
N TRP A 269 20.13 -16.74 5.76
CA TRP A 269 19.29 -17.73 5.11
C TRP A 269 19.35 -17.65 3.57
N LYS A 270 19.37 -18.82 2.94
CA LYS A 270 19.17 -19.01 1.50
C LYS A 270 18.45 -20.32 1.23
N ASP A 271 17.78 -20.38 0.09
CA ASP A 271 17.13 -21.61 -0.38
C ASP A 271 17.11 -21.62 -1.92
N PRO A 272 18.16 -22.18 -2.55
CA PRO A 272 18.31 -22.18 -4.00
C PRO A 272 17.32 -23.10 -4.72
N GLU A 273 16.68 -24.03 -4.01
CA GLU A 273 15.69 -24.94 -4.59
C GLU A 273 14.36 -24.22 -4.86
N ASN A 274 14.09 -23.12 -4.13
CA ASN A 274 12.92 -22.25 -4.34
C ASN A 274 13.34 -20.82 -4.70
N PRO A 275 13.86 -20.60 -5.92
CA PRO A 275 14.49 -19.34 -6.31
C PRO A 275 13.50 -18.19 -6.51
N LYS A 276 12.22 -18.49 -6.72
CA LYS A 276 11.17 -17.47 -6.90
C LYS A 276 10.62 -16.93 -5.57
N CYS A 277 10.84 -17.65 -4.47
CA CYS A 277 10.32 -17.23 -3.18
C CYS A 277 11.03 -15.95 -2.71
N THR A 278 10.25 -15.01 -2.19
CA THR A 278 10.74 -13.82 -1.51
C THR A 278 10.80 -14.08 -0.01
N ARG A 279 11.71 -13.38 0.68
CA ARG A 279 11.99 -13.61 2.09
C ARG A 279 12.14 -12.28 2.80
N SER A 280 11.74 -12.25 4.07
CA SER A 280 11.96 -11.10 4.95
C SER A 280 12.27 -11.61 6.35
N ALA A 281 13.01 -10.82 7.12
CA ALA A 281 13.33 -11.13 8.50
C ALA A 281 12.98 -9.96 9.42
N SER A 282 12.35 -10.28 10.55
CA SER A 282 11.94 -9.29 11.55
C SER A 282 12.31 -9.77 12.96
N VAL A 283 12.90 -8.89 13.75
CA VAL A 283 13.22 -9.14 15.16
C VAL A 283 11.96 -8.92 16.01
N THR A 284 11.73 -9.79 16.99
CA THR A 284 10.61 -9.65 17.92
C THR A 284 10.80 -8.43 18.83
N GLU A 285 9.69 -7.87 19.33
CA GLU A 285 9.67 -6.69 20.21
C GLU A 285 10.53 -6.85 21.49
N ASP A 286 10.79 -8.08 21.94
CA ASP A 286 11.68 -8.35 23.08
C ASP A 286 13.16 -8.51 22.71
N GLY A 287 13.49 -8.41 21.43
CA GLY A 287 14.84 -8.51 20.87
C GLY A 287 15.44 -9.91 20.86
N LYS A 288 14.68 -10.96 21.25
CA LYS A 288 15.24 -12.30 21.49
C LYS A 288 15.15 -13.24 20.31
N TYR A 289 14.20 -13.02 19.41
CA TYR A 289 13.98 -13.90 18.27
C TYR A 289 14.06 -13.10 16.98
N VAL A 290 14.62 -13.71 15.94
CA VAL A 290 14.40 -13.27 14.56
C VAL A 290 13.43 -14.23 13.90
N LEU A 291 12.38 -13.69 13.30
CA LEU A 291 11.40 -14.42 12.51
C LEU A 291 11.75 -14.29 11.04
N LEU A 292 11.72 -15.41 10.32
CA LEU A 292 11.89 -15.48 8.88
C LEU A 292 10.54 -15.81 8.24
N TYR A 293 10.09 -14.92 7.37
CA TYR A 293 8.92 -15.13 6.52
C TYR A 293 9.37 -15.49 5.11
N THR A 294 8.75 -16.50 4.52
CA THR A 294 8.93 -16.85 3.11
C THR A 294 7.58 -16.80 2.41
N TYR A 295 7.54 -16.19 1.22
CA TYR A 295 6.36 -16.05 0.37
C TYR A 295 6.65 -16.62 -1.02
N GLU A 296 5.72 -17.37 -1.59
CA GLU A 296 5.87 -17.94 -2.94
C GLU A 296 5.29 -16.99 -4.02
N ASN A 297 4.25 -16.24 -3.68
CA ASN A 297 3.49 -15.38 -4.58
C ASN A 297 2.76 -14.26 -3.79
N CYS A 298 1.69 -13.69 -4.36
CA CYS A 298 0.88 -12.64 -3.74
C CYS A 298 -0.34 -13.18 -2.94
N ASP A 299 -0.53 -14.49 -2.86
CA ASP A 299 -1.58 -15.06 -2.01
C ASP A 299 -1.25 -14.77 -0.54
N PRO A 300 -2.25 -14.56 0.33
CA PRO A 300 -2.04 -14.30 1.76
C PRO A 300 -1.70 -15.60 2.49
N VAL A 301 -0.55 -16.18 2.17
CA VAL A 301 0.03 -17.39 2.76
C VAL A 301 1.53 -17.23 2.92
N ASN A 302 2.09 -17.76 4.00
CA ASN A 302 3.53 -17.67 4.24
C ASN A 302 4.03 -18.81 5.14
N GLN A 303 5.31 -19.12 4.99
CA GLN A 303 6.04 -19.90 5.98
C GLN A 303 6.52 -18.98 7.10
N VAL A 304 6.73 -19.53 8.30
CA VAL A 304 7.30 -18.82 9.46
C VAL A 304 8.31 -19.70 10.14
N TYR A 305 9.58 -19.29 10.11
CA TYR A 305 10.64 -19.90 10.91
C TYR A 305 11.13 -18.90 11.96
N TYR A 306 11.80 -19.38 13.00
CA TYR A 306 12.36 -18.53 14.04
C TYR A 306 13.77 -18.97 14.43
N CYS A 307 14.60 -18.02 14.85
CA CYS A 307 15.89 -18.29 15.48
C CYS A 307 15.97 -17.53 16.80
N ASP A 308 16.36 -18.22 17.88
CA ASP A 308 16.59 -17.60 19.19
C ASP A 308 17.98 -16.95 19.20
N LEU A 309 18.01 -15.63 19.06
CA LEU A 309 19.23 -14.83 19.04
C LEU A 309 19.97 -14.90 20.38
N SER A 310 19.24 -15.05 21.48
CA SER A 310 19.82 -15.12 22.84
C SER A 310 20.51 -16.45 23.12
N ALA A 311 20.21 -17.49 22.32
CA ALA A 311 20.85 -18.79 22.39
C ALA A 311 22.14 -18.88 21.55
N LEU A 312 22.48 -17.86 20.76
CA LEU A 312 23.71 -17.82 19.96
C LEU A 312 24.90 -17.41 20.85
N PRO A 313 25.92 -18.28 21.07
CA PRO A 313 26.99 -18.02 22.04
C PRO A 313 27.79 -16.74 21.76
N ASP A 314 28.03 -16.46 20.47
CA ASP A 314 28.81 -15.31 19.99
C ASP A 314 27.90 -14.30 19.25
N GLY A 315 26.57 -14.36 19.49
CA GLY A 315 25.58 -13.58 18.75
C GLY A 315 25.56 -13.91 17.25
N VAL A 316 24.93 -13.03 16.46
CA VAL A 316 24.91 -13.16 14.99
C VAL A 316 26.31 -12.98 14.39
N GLU A 317 27.12 -12.07 14.97
CA GLU A 317 28.50 -11.77 14.56
C GLU A 317 29.41 -13.01 14.57
N GLY A 318 29.12 -13.98 15.44
CA GLY A 318 29.82 -15.26 15.49
C GLY A 318 29.84 -16.00 14.16
N PHE A 319 28.84 -15.79 13.30
CA PHE A 319 28.72 -16.42 11.97
C PHE A 319 29.53 -15.70 10.89
N LYS A 320 30.13 -14.54 11.18
CA LYS A 320 30.96 -13.80 10.21
C LYS A 320 32.09 -14.67 9.67
N GLY A 321 32.19 -14.74 8.35
CA GLY A 321 33.20 -15.56 7.65
C GLY A 321 32.99 -17.08 7.74
N ARG A 322 31.91 -17.55 8.38
CA ARG A 322 31.53 -18.97 8.37
C ARG A 322 30.66 -19.25 7.15
N ASN A 323 30.76 -20.47 6.62
CA ASN A 323 29.84 -20.96 5.59
C ASN A 323 28.65 -21.72 6.24
N GLU A 324 28.08 -21.13 7.29
CA GLU A 324 26.99 -21.70 8.09
C GLU A 324 25.86 -20.68 8.14
N LEU A 325 24.62 -21.14 7.97
CA LEU A 325 23.41 -20.32 8.11
C LEU A 325 22.98 -20.23 9.57
N LEU A 326 22.14 -19.24 9.91
CA LEU A 326 21.53 -19.21 11.24
C LEU A 326 20.62 -20.44 11.44
N PRO A 327 20.59 -21.02 12.66
CA PRO A 327 19.85 -22.23 12.94
C PRO A 327 18.35 -21.96 13.12
N PHE A 328 17.67 -21.59 12.03
CA PHE A 328 16.23 -21.37 12.01
C PHE A 328 15.47 -22.69 12.27
N ILE A 329 14.50 -22.62 13.18
CA ILE A 329 13.53 -23.69 13.48
C ILE A 329 12.24 -23.41 12.73
N LYS A 330 11.72 -24.43 12.06
CA LYS A 330 10.52 -24.30 11.22
C LYS A 330 9.25 -24.41 12.05
N LEU A 331 8.56 -23.30 12.32
CA LEU A 331 7.27 -23.29 13.02
C LEU A 331 6.12 -23.60 12.05
N VAL A 332 6.12 -22.97 10.87
CA VAL A 332 5.17 -23.24 9.77
C VAL A 332 5.95 -23.46 8.49
N ASP A 333 5.93 -24.68 7.95
CA ASP A 333 6.70 -25.11 6.77
C ASP A 333 5.81 -25.45 5.56
N ASN A 334 4.75 -24.68 5.34
CA ASN A 334 3.86 -24.82 4.20
C ASN A 334 3.16 -23.48 3.87
N PHE A 335 2.56 -23.38 2.68
CA PHE A 335 1.84 -22.21 2.20
C PHE A 335 0.32 -22.42 2.29
N VAL A 336 -0.20 -22.76 3.47
CA VAL A 336 -1.64 -23.03 3.66
C VAL A 336 -2.40 -21.81 4.20
N ALA A 337 -1.74 -20.97 5.00
CA ALA A 337 -2.34 -19.81 5.65
C ALA A 337 -1.28 -18.72 5.86
N SER A 338 -1.75 -17.50 6.10
CA SER A 338 -0.90 -16.39 6.54
C SER A 338 -0.72 -16.46 8.06
N TYR A 339 0.48 -16.08 8.51
CA TYR A 339 0.84 -15.96 9.91
C TYR A 339 1.67 -14.69 10.08
N GLU A 340 1.10 -13.70 10.76
CA GLU A 340 1.73 -12.41 11.02
C GLU A 340 1.95 -12.23 12.52
N TYR A 341 3.19 -12.00 12.92
CA TYR A 341 3.55 -11.82 14.33
C TYR A 341 2.88 -10.57 14.91
N VAL A 342 2.28 -10.71 16.10
CA VAL A 342 1.67 -9.61 16.85
C VAL A 342 2.45 -9.32 18.13
N ALA A 343 2.81 -10.34 18.88
CA ALA A 343 3.58 -10.23 20.13
C ALA A 343 4.06 -11.60 20.63
N ASN A 344 4.98 -11.61 21.58
CA ASN A 344 5.34 -12.81 22.35
C ASN A 344 5.56 -12.52 23.84
N ASP A 345 5.21 -13.47 24.70
CA ASP A 345 5.66 -13.50 26.10
C ASP A 345 6.66 -14.65 26.26
N GLY A 346 7.96 -14.36 26.12
CA GLY A 346 8.97 -15.41 26.04
C GLY A 346 8.73 -16.31 24.83
N THR A 347 8.50 -17.60 25.04
CA THR A 347 8.22 -18.56 23.96
C THR A 347 6.74 -18.62 23.55
N ALA A 348 5.84 -17.90 24.21
CA ALA A 348 4.42 -17.89 23.86
C ALA A 348 4.10 -16.77 22.86
N PHE A 349 4.00 -17.12 21.58
CA PHE A 349 3.80 -16.20 20.46
C PHE A 349 2.34 -16.06 20.08
N THR A 350 1.93 -14.84 19.74
CA THR A 350 0.59 -14.50 19.23
C THR A 350 0.71 -14.09 17.76
N PHE A 351 -0.10 -14.71 16.91
CA PHE A 351 -0.14 -14.45 15.47
C PHE A 351 -1.55 -14.07 15.02
N ARG A 352 -1.63 -13.14 14.05
CA ARG A 352 -2.82 -13.01 13.21
C ARG A 352 -2.74 -14.04 12.09
N THR A 353 -3.82 -14.78 11.85
CA THR A 353 -3.85 -15.83 10.83
C THR A 353 -5.21 -15.96 10.16
N ASN A 354 -5.22 -16.38 8.90
CA ASN A 354 -6.42 -16.80 8.18
C ASN A 354 -6.61 -18.33 8.17
N LYS A 355 -5.82 -19.07 8.96
CA LYS A 355 -5.90 -20.53 9.06
C LYS A 355 -7.29 -20.96 9.53
N ASP A 356 -8.03 -21.59 8.62
CA ASP A 356 -9.41 -22.03 8.83
C ASP A 356 -10.35 -20.88 9.27
N ALA A 357 -10.02 -19.64 8.88
CA ALA A 357 -10.69 -18.41 9.27
C ALA A 357 -10.49 -17.31 8.19
N PRO A 358 -11.26 -17.29 7.09
CA PRO A 358 -11.07 -16.36 5.99
C PRO A 358 -11.15 -14.87 6.37
N LYS A 359 -11.85 -14.52 7.46
CA LYS A 359 -11.89 -13.15 8.03
C LYS A 359 -10.82 -12.88 9.08
N TYR A 360 -9.83 -13.76 9.17
CA TYR A 360 -8.74 -13.74 10.13
C TYR A 360 -9.17 -13.88 11.59
N LYS A 361 -8.22 -14.35 12.41
CA LYS A 361 -8.34 -14.53 13.85
C LYS A 361 -6.99 -14.31 14.52
N LEU A 362 -6.96 -14.21 15.85
CA LEU A 362 -5.70 -14.25 16.61
C LEU A 362 -5.55 -15.61 17.28
N VAL A 363 -4.37 -16.20 17.11
CA VAL A 363 -3.99 -17.47 17.70
C VAL A 363 -2.73 -17.33 18.53
N ARG A 364 -2.53 -18.25 19.48
CA ARG A 364 -1.35 -18.31 20.32
C ARG A 364 -0.76 -19.71 20.34
N VAL A 365 0.57 -19.78 20.30
CA VAL A 365 1.37 -21.00 20.32
C VAL A 365 2.58 -20.82 21.24
N ASP A 366 2.96 -21.85 21.99
CA ASP A 366 4.25 -21.87 22.67
C ASP A 366 5.27 -22.57 21.77
N LEU A 367 6.42 -21.94 21.50
CA LEU A 367 7.48 -22.53 20.68
C LEU A 367 8.04 -23.83 21.28
N LYS A 368 7.81 -24.11 22.56
CA LYS A 368 8.13 -25.40 23.21
C LYS A 368 7.12 -26.50 22.91
N GLU A 369 5.91 -26.14 22.52
CA GLU A 369 4.81 -27.02 22.14
C GLU A 369 4.19 -26.56 20.80
N PRO A 370 4.99 -26.57 19.71
CA PRO A 370 4.64 -25.88 18.45
C PRO A 370 3.42 -26.45 17.71
N ASP A 371 2.94 -27.63 18.13
CA ASP A 371 1.73 -28.27 17.58
C ASP A 371 0.44 -27.83 18.29
N SER A 372 0.54 -27.15 19.43
CA SER A 372 -0.60 -26.78 20.30
C SER A 372 -0.99 -25.30 20.12
N TRP A 373 -1.87 -25.04 19.14
CA TRP A 373 -2.38 -23.69 18.86
C TRP A 373 -3.73 -23.45 19.52
N SER A 374 -3.94 -22.24 20.04
CA SER A 374 -5.19 -21.84 20.69
C SER A 374 -5.70 -20.50 20.16
N ASP A 375 -7.01 -20.39 19.95
CA ASP A 375 -7.63 -19.14 19.53
C ASP A 375 -7.72 -18.17 20.72
N ILE A 376 -7.20 -16.95 20.56
CA ILE A 376 -7.31 -15.84 21.51
C ILE A 376 -8.47 -14.93 21.15
N ILE A 377 -8.57 -14.58 19.86
CA ILE A 377 -9.72 -13.90 19.28
C ILE A 377 -10.21 -14.79 18.15
N GLN A 378 -11.43 -15.29 18.26
CA GLN A 378 -12.03 -16.11 17.21
C GLN A 378 -12.35 -15.28 15.96
N GLU A 379 -12.50 -15.96 14.82
CA GLU A 379 -12.99 -15.32 13.59
C GLU A 379 -14.34 -14.63 13.87
N ASN A 380 -14.49 -13.39 13.42
CA ASN A 380 -15.75 -12.67 13.52
C ASN A 380 -16.75 -13.19 12.47
N GLU A 381 -18.03 -13.27 12.82
CA GLU A 381 -19.07 -13.77 11.91
C GLU A 381 -19.21 -12.94 10.62
N LYS A 382 -18.85 -11.66 10.65
CA LYS A 382 -19.04 -10.72 9.53
C LYS A 382 -17.76 -9.98 9.15
N ASP A 383 -17.06 -9.44 10.12
CA ASP A 383 -16.02 -8.42 9.89
C ASP A 383 -14.64 -9.05 9.70
N VAL A 384 -13.80 -8.48 8.83
CA VAL A 384 -12.42 -8.94 8.62
C VAL A 384 -11.52 -8.33 9.68
N LEU A 385 -10.74 -9.11 10.41
CA LEU A 385 -9.68 -8.61 11.28
C LEU A 385 -8.48 -8.17 10.43
N GLU A 386 -8.36 -6.87 10.17
CA GLU A 386 -7.33 -6.29 9.30
C GLU A 386 -5.97 -6.14 9.97
N SER A 387 -5.95 -5.79 11.27
CA SER A 387 -4.69 -5.61 12.00
C SER A 387 -4.89 -5.80 13.51
N ALA A 388 -3.78 -6.12 14.18
CA ALA A 388 -3.70 -6.23 15.64
C ALA A 388 -2.33 -5.72 16.09
N VAL A 389 -2.32 -4.72 16.97
CA VAL A 389 -1.09 -4.11 17.50
C VAL A 389 -1.07 -4.28 19.02
N ALA A 390 -0.02 -4.91 19.54
CA ALA A 390 0.18 -5.03 20.97
C ALA A 390 0.63 -3.69 21.56
N VAL A 391 0.00 -3.28 22.66
CA VAL A 391 0.16 -1.96 23.28
C VAL A 391 0.02 -2.07 24.80
N ASN A 392 0.50 -1.06 25.52
CA ASN A 392 0.38 -0.95 26.98
C ASN A 392 0.69 -2.27 27.72
N ASN A 393 1.74 -2.96 27.29
CA ASN A 393 2.25 -4.25 27.72
C ASN A 393 1.33 -5.46 27.47
N ASN A 394 0.07 -5.40 27.89
CA ASN A 394 -0.86 -6.54 27.91
C ASN A 394 -2.19 -6.25 27.19
N GLN A 395 -2.25 -5.20 26.38
CA GLN A 395 -3.42 -4.86 25.60
C GLN A 395 -3.15 -5.03 24.10
N LEU A 396 -4.24 -5.07 23.32
CA LEU A 396 -4.25 -5.12 21.86
C LEU A 396 -5.20 -4.05 21.34
N VAL A 397 -4.74 -3.23 20.41
CA VAL A 397 -5.65 -2.48 19.54
C VAL A 397 -5.84 -3.30 18.28
N VAL A 398 -7.08 -3.68 18.01
CA VAL A 398 -7.44 -4.40 16.78
C VAL A 398 -8.29 -3.53 15.88
N SER A 399 -8.03 -3.60 14.58
CA SER A 399 -8.84 -2.96 13.54
C SER A 399 -9.60 -4.02 12.77
N TYR A 400 -10.91 -3.89 12.74
CA TYR A 400 -11.78 -4.67 11.87
C TYR A 400 -12.20 -3.84 10.66
N LEU A 401 -12.37 -4.48 9.50
CA LEU A 401 -13.10 -3.94 8.37
C LEU A 401 -14.53 -4.47 8.42
N SER A 402 -15.46 -3.60 8.80
CA SER A 402 -16.90 -3.88 8.80
C SER A 402 -17.56 -3.08 7.69
N ASP A 403 -18.07 -3.77 6.66
CA ASP A 403 -18.66 -3.15 5.47
C ASP A 403 -17.78 -2.01 4.91
N VAL A 404 -16.48 -2.27 4.70
CA VAL A 404 -15.53 -1.28 4.15
C VAL A 404 -15.33 -0.04 5.05
N LYS A 405 -15.51 -0.19 6.37
CA LYS A 405 -15.24 0.84 7.38
C LYS A 405 -14.40 0.26 8.50
N ASN A 406 -13.41 1.00 8.98
CA ASN A 406 -12.64 0.57 10.13
C ASN A 406 -13.42 0.68 11.44
N VAL A 407 -13.35 -0.37 12.25
CA VAL A 407 -13.89 -0.43 13.60
C VAL A 407 -12.77 -0.84 14.54
N LEU A 408 -12.43 0.06 15.46
CA LEU A 408 -11.32 -0.14 16.40
C LEU A 408 -11.82 -0.67 17.75
N GLN A 409 -11.08 -1.62 18.31
CA GLN A 409 -11.36 -2.19 19.62
C GLN A 409 -10.06 -2.30 20.42
N LEU A 410 -10.15 -2.03 21.72
CA LEU A 410 -9.11 -2.33 22.70
C LEU A 410 -9.46 -3.66 23.38
N ARG A 411 -8.53 -4.60 23.39
CA ARG A 411 -8.69 -5.96 23.91
C ARG A 411 -7.55 -6.35 24.83
N ASP A 412 -7.77 -7.37 25.66
CA ASP A 412 -6.70 -8.01 26.43
C ASP A 412 -5.85 -8.90 25.50
N LEU A 413 -4.51 -8.80 25.60
CA LEU A 413 -3.58 -9.53 24.74
C LEU A 413 -3.62 -11.05 24.95
N ARG A 414 -3.92 -11.53 26.15
CA ARG A 414 -3.83 -12.94 26.51
C ARG A 414 -5.17 -13.64 26.45
N ALA A 415 -6.22 -13.00 26.97
CA ALA A 415 -7.57 -13.53 27.01
C ALA A 415 -8.38 -13.17 25.75
N GLY A 416 -7.95 -12.17 24.97
CA GLY A 416 -8.69 -11.66 23.81
C GLY A 416 -9.98 -10.91 24.17
N ALA A 417 -10.26 -10.75 25.47
CA ALA A 417 -11.47 -10.13 25.99
C ALA A 417 -11.59 -8.69 25.50
N LEU A 418 -12.79 -8.30 25.06
CA LEU A 418 -13.08 -6.91 24.71
C LEU A 418 -13.03 -6.04 25.96
N LEU A 419 -12.19 -5.01 25.93
CA LEU A 419 -12.09 -4.01 27.00
C LEU A 419 -12.92 -2.79 26.63
N HIS A 420 -12.67 -2.19 25.45
CA HIS A 420 -13.36 -0.99 24.99
C HIS A 420 -13.53 -0.97 23.47
N HIS A 421 -14.55 -0.25 23.00
CA HIS A 421 -14.61 0.22 21.62
C HIS A 421 -13.93 1.58 21.52
N LEU A 422 -13.17 1.81 20.45
CA LEU A 422 -12.54 3.09 20.15
C LEU A 422 -13.31 3.72 18.97
N PRO A 423 -14.30 4.59 19.23
CA PRO A 423 -15.18 5.09 18.17
C PRO A 423 -14.40 5.98 17.19
N ILE A 424 -14.58 5.72 15.90
CA ILE A 424 -14.01 6.50 14.80
C ILE A 424 -15.07 6.70 13.72
N ASP A 425 -14.96 7.80 12.98
CA ASP A 425 -15.88 8.11 11.90
C ASP A 425 -15.71 7.17 10.70
N ILE A 426 -16.63 7.27 9.74
CA ILE A 426 -16.56 6.53 8.48
C ILE A 426 -15.30 6.98 7.72
N GLY A 427 -14.38 6.05 7.51
CA GLY A 427 -13.14 6.28 6.79
C GLY A 427 -12.18 5.11 6.95
N SER A 428 -10.91 5.40 6.69
CA SER A 428 -9.81 4.44 6.75
C SER A 428 -8.85 4.83 7.86
N VAL A 429 -8.48 3.86 8.69
CA VAL A 429 -7.32 3.95 9.58
C VAL A 429 -6.09 3.71 8.73
N SER A 430 -5.22 4.71 8.59
CA SER A 430 -4.01 4.63 7.76
C SER A 430 -2.83 4.00 8.49
N GLY A 431 -2.90 3.89 9.83
CA GLY A 431 -1.88 3.23 10.64
C GLY A 431 -2.12 3.42 12.13
N ILE A 432 -1.65 2.48 12.94
CA ILE A 432 -1.61 2.56 14.41
C ILE A 432 -0.14 2.55 14.82
N SER A 433 0.32 3.67 15.34
CA SER A 433 1.70 3.85 15.79
C SER A 433 1.79 3.65 17.29
N ALA A 434 2.47 2.57 17.68
CA ALA A 434 2.75 2.22 19.08
C ALA A 434 3.81 1.11 19.14
N ARG A 435 4.66 1.14 20.15
CA ARG A 435 5.39 -0.06 20.62
C ARG A 435 4.56 -0.75 21.67
N ARG A 436 4.87 -2.02 21.96
CA ARG A 436 4.12 -2.77 22.99
C ARG A 436 4.21 -2.12 24.36
N LYS A 437 5.34 -1.49 24.68
CA LYS A 437 5.56 -0.80 25.96
C LYS A 437 4.87 0.56 26.07
N ASP A 438 4.42 1.13 24.95
CA ASP A 438 3.83 2.46 24.92
C ASP A 438 2.39 2.42 25.42
N ASP A 439 2.05 3.39 26.27
CA ASP A 439 0.72 3.59 26.86
C ASP A 439 -0.08 4.69 26.14
N THR A 440 0.59 5.56 25.40
CA THR A 440 -0.01 6.49 24.44
C THR A 440 0.20 5.97 23.03
N ILE A 441 -0.88 5.93 22.25
CA ILE A 441 -0.87 5.49 20.85
C ILE A 441 -1.32 6.61 19.93
N PHE A 442 -0.88 6.56 18.68
CA PHE A 442 -1.35 7.45 17.62
C PHE A 442 -2.03 6.69 16.51
N ILE A 443 -3.15 7.21 16.01
CA ILE A 443 -3.95 6.59 14.97
C ILE A 443 -4.10 7.60 13.83
N GLY A 444 -3.53 7.26 12.68
CA GLY A 444 -3.77 8.02 11.45
C GLY A 444 -5.13 7.63 10.87
N PHE A 445 -5.91 8.62 10.45
CA PHE A 445 -7.23 8.45 9.88
C PHE A 445 -7.44 9.37 8.68
N THR A 446 -8.09 8.87 7.64
CA THR A 446 -8.48 9.68 6.49
C THR A 446 -9.88 9.28 6.03
N ASN A 447 -10.59 10.21 5.41
CA ASN A 447 -11.81 9.89 4.70
C ASN A 447 -11.91 10.74 3.43
N PHE A 448 -13.02 10.61 2.71
CA PHE A 448 -13.19 11.27 1.42
C PHE A 448 -13.23 12.80 1.46
N LEU A 449 -13.52 13.39 2.62
CA LEU A 449 -13.69 14.82 2.81
C LEU A 449 -12.63 15.43 3.73
N ILE A 450 -11.94 14.61 4.52
CA ILE A 450 -10.94 15.01 5.50
C ILE A 450 -9.63 14.29 5.11
N PRO A 451 -8.62 15.04 4.63
CA PRO A 451 -7.39 14.43 4.09
C PRO A 451 -6.59 13.67 5.16
N GLY A 452 -6.61 14.12 6.41
CA GLY A 452 -5.91 13.44 7.49
C GLY A 452 -6.26 13.97 8.88
N ILE A 453 -6.59 13.06 9.79
CA ILE A 453 -6.66 13.28 11.23
C ILE A 453 -5.65 12.33 11.89
N ILE A 454 -4.89 12.85 12.85
CA ILE A 454 -4.11 12.03 13.76
C ILE A 454 -4.83 12.09 15.11
N TYR A 455 -5.26 10.94 15.61
CA TYR A 455 -5.77 10.80 16.96
C TYR A 455 -4.64 10.38 17.90
N GLU A 456 -4.65 10.92 19.11
CA GLU A 456 -3.88 10.45 20.25
C GLU A 456 -4.83 9.76 21.23
N CYS A 457 -4.40 8.64 21.80
CA CYS A 457 -5.18 7.91 22.80
C CYS A 457 -4.27 7.44 23.94
N ASN A 458 -4.61 7.84 25.16
CA ASN A 458 -3.96 7.37 26.38
C ASN A 458 -4.69 6.13 26.92
N LEU A 459 -4.02 4.97 26.88
CA LEU A 459 -4.57 3.67 27.26
C LEU A 459 -4.56 3.41 28.77
N LYS A 460 -3.99 4.31 29.58
CA LYS A 460 -4.07 4.25 31.06
C LYS A 460 -5.35 4.85 31.62
N GLU A 461 -6.11 5.60 30.82
CA GLU A 461 -7.42 6.11 31.23
C GLU A 461 -8.40 4.93 31.43
N GLU A 462 -9.30 5.02 32.42
CA GLU A 462 -10.30 3.97 32.70
C GLU A 462 -11.24 3.74 31.50
N VAL A 463 -11.50 4.79 30.73
CA VAL A 463 -12.20 4.74 29.45
C VAL A 463 -11.34 5.49 28.42
N PRO A 464 -10.53 4.78 27.62
CA PRO A 464 -9.68 5.40 26.61
C PRO A 464 -10.50 6.19 25.59
N ASN A 465 -10.06 7.40 25.28
CA ASN A 465 -10.73 8.29 24.34
C ASN A 465 -9.78 8.78 23.25
N LEU A 466 -10.20 8.66 21.99
CA LEU A 466 -9.48 9.23 20.85
C LEU A 466 -9.62 10.76 20.87
N LYS A 467 -8.51 11.47 21.09
CA LYS A 467 -8.43 12.93 21.06
C LYS A 467 -7.76 13.34 19.76
N VAL A 468 -8.27 14.35 19.06
CA VAL A 468 -7.61 14.88 17.86
C VAL A 468 -6.29 15.51 18.30
N PHE A 469 -5.17 14.88 17.90
CA PHE A 469 -3.83 15.41 18.09
C PHE A 469 -3.52 16.44 16.99
N ARG A 470 -3.92 16.12 15.76
CA ARG A 470 -3.76 17.02 14.61
C ARG A 470 -4.84 16.75 13.57
N GLU A 471 -5.37 17.80 12.97
CA GLU A 471 -6.31 17.72 11.86
C GLU A 471 -5.78 18.56 10.70
N THR A 472 -5.83 17.97 9.50
CA THR A 472 -5.39 18.61 8.27
C THR A 472 -6.57 19.23 7.56
N VAL A 473 -6.50 20.54 7.30
CA VAL A 473 -7.56 21.32 6.66
C VAL A 473 -7.11 21.75 5.27
N VAL A 474 -7.97 21.53 4.27
CA VAL A 474 -7.73 21.97 2.89
C VAL A 474 -8.16 23.44 2.74
N PRO A 475 -7.26 24.37 2.37
CA PRO A 475 -7.60 25.77 2.16
C PRO A 475 -8.68 25.93 1.09
N GLY A 476 -9.69 26.76 1.36
CA GLY A 476 -10.74 27.08 0.39
C GLY A 476 -11.76 25.95 0.13
N PHE A 477 -11.66 24.82 0.83
CA PHE A 477 -12.61 23.71 0.72
C PHE A 477 -13.48 23.60 1.98
N ASP A 478 -14.77 23.85 1.83
CA ASP A 478 -15.77 23.62 2.86
C ASP A 478 -16.33 22.20 2.72
N HIS A 479 -15.83 21.27 3.53
CA HIS A 479 -16.25 19.87 3.48
C HIS A 479 -17.74 19.67 3.83
N THR A 480 -18.37 20.63 4.50
CA THR A 480 -19.80 20.55 4.89
C THR A 480 -20.74 20.68 3.69
N ASP A 481 -20.20 21.11 2.54
CA ASP A 481 -20.92 21.15 1.26
C ASP A 481 -21.12 19.79 0.62
N PHE A 482 -20.51 18.76 1.18
CA PHE A 482 -20.48 17.42 0.62
C PHE A 482 -20.96 16.42 1.65
N GLN A 483 -21.50 15.31 1.16
CA GLN A 483 -21.89 14.19 2.01
C GLN A 483 -21.34 12.89 1.44
N VAL A 484 -20.84 12.04 2.35
CA VAL A 484 -20.46 10.66 2.06
C VAL A 484 -21.59 9.74 2.50
N ASN A 485 -22.13 8.95 1.59
CA ASN A 485 -23.11 7.92 1.90
C ASN A 485 -22.63 6.56 1.39
N GLN A 486 -22.84 5.53 2.22
CA GLN A 486 -22.67 4.14 1.80
C GLN A 486 -24.04 3.50 1.66
N VAL A 487 -24.29 2.88 0.51
CA VAL A 487 -25.55 2.17 0.24
C VAL A 487 -25.27 0.72 -0.16
N PRO A 488 -26.04 -0.26 0.36
CA PRO A 488 -25.98 -1.62 -0.15
C PRO A 488 -26.66 -1.65 -1.53
N VAL A 489 -25.90 -1.93 -2.60
CA VAL A 489 -26.50 -2.09 -3.92
C VAL A 489 -27.10 -3.49 -4.02
N ILE A 490 -28.38 -3.60 -3.63
CA ILE A 490 -29.22 -4.77 -3.91
C ILE A 490 -29.75 -4.62 -5.34
N GLU A 491 -29.95 -5.76 -6.01
CA GLU A 491 -30.31 -6.02 -7.41
C GLU A 491 -31.52 -5.25 -8.02
N THR A 492 -31.99 -4.15 -7.44
CA THR A 492 -33.14 -3.39 -7.91
C THR A 492 -32.84 -1.90 -7.94
N HIS A 493 -32.62 -1.39 -9.16
CA HIS A 493 -32.68 0.02 -9.63
C HIS A 493 -31.37 0.75 -10.02
N PHE A 494 -30.17 0.19 -9.79
CA PHE A 494 -28.94 0.75 -10.39
C PHE A 494 -28.52 -0.03 -11.64
N PHE A 495 -28.16 0.69 -12.71
CA PHE A 495 -27.66 0.18 -13.99
C PHE A 495 -26.25 -0.45 -13.88
N PHE A 496 -26.01 -1.29 -12.87
CA PHE A 496 -24.83 -2.13 -12.77
C PHE A 496 -25.28 -3.58 -12.62
N GLN A 497 -25.45 -4.26 -13.76
CA GLN A 497 -25.66 -5.71 -13.77
C GLN A 497 -24.35 -6.40 -13.36
N VAL A 498 -24.24 -6.79 -12.09
CA VAL A 498 -23.35 -7.89 -11.72
C VAL A 498 -24.08 -9.17 -12.06
N LYS A 499 -23.56 -9.93 -13.03
CA LYS A 499 -24.21 -11.13 -13.62
C LYS A 499 -24.56 -12.27 -12.63
N LEU A 500 -24.25 -12.13 -11.34
CA LEU A 500 -24.23 -13.22 -10.35
C LEU A 500 -25.05 -12.95 -9.07
N GLY A 501 -25.82 -11.85 -8.99
CA GLY A 501 -26.68 -11.57 -7.82
C GLY A 501 -25.91 -11.24 -6.53
N LEU A 502 -24.65 -10.84 -6.63
CA LEU A 502 -23.83 -10.40 -5.49
C LEU A 502 -24.12 -8.94 -5.16
N THR A 503 -24.27 -8.64 -3.87
CA THR A 503 -24.31 -7.25 -3.37
C THR A 503 -22.89 -6.71 -3.29
N ILE A 504 -22.62 -5.58 -3.94
CA ILE A 504 -21.33 -4.90 -3.89
C ILE A 504 -21.49 -3.61 -3.09
N PRO A 505 -20.72 -3.40 -2.02
CA PRO A 505 -20.71 -2.11 -1.33
C PRO A 505 -20.17 -1.03 -2.27
N TYR A 506 -20.90 0.08 -2.38
CA TYR A 506 -20.52 1.22 -3.19
C TYR A 506 -20.61 2.50 -2.37
N VAL A 507 -19.59 3.34 -2.49
CA VAL A 507 -19.53 4.66 -1.86
C VAL A 507 -19.56 5.72 -2.95
N TRP A 508 -20.38 6.75 -2.76
CA TRP A 508 -20.50 7.85 -3.70
C TRP A 508 -20.53 9.21 -2.98
N PHE A 509 -20.14 10.24 -3.73
CA PHE A 509 -19.95 11.61 -3.26
C PHE A 509 -20.84 12.54 -4.07
N ARG A 510 -21.53 13.47 -3.39
CA ARG A 510 -22.27 14.55 -4.07
C ARG A 510 -22.13 15.88 -3.35
N CYS A 511 -22.24 16.95 -4.13
CA CYS A 511 -22.36 18.32 -3.64
C CYS A 511 -23.81 18.59 -3.21
N LEU A 512 -23.99 19.14 -2.01
CA LEU A 512 -25.28 19.51 -1.43
C LEU A 512 -25.79 20.87 -1.97
N ARG A 513 -24.91 21.72 -2.53
CA ARG A 513 -25.26 23.04 -3.08
C ARG A 513 -25.82 23.00 -4.52
N CYS A 514 -25.70 21.87 -5.22
CA CYS A 514 -26.20 21.70 -6.60
C CYS A 514 -27.69 21.30 -6.68
N SER A 515 -28.50 21.61 -5.66
CA SER A 515 -29.91 21.17 -5.53
C SER A 515 -30.91 21.78 -6.52
N SER A 516 -30.49 22.68 -7.42
CA SER A 516 -31.38 23.31 -8.41
C SER A 516 -31.59 22.52 -9.71
N LEU A 517 -30.91 21.37 -9.89
CA LEU A 517 -31.05 20.52 -11.09
C LEU A 517 -31.75 19.17 -10.84
N ASP A 518 -32.02 18.78 -9.59
CA ASP A 518 -32.29 17.38 -9.23
C ASP A 518 -33.60 17.13 -8.48
N THR A 519 -34.72 17.64 -8.98
CA THR A 519 -36.04 17.20 -8.47
C THR A 519 -36.40 15.76 -8.85
N ASN A 520 -35.61 15.11 -9.72
CA ASN A 520 -35.84 13.74 -10.17
C ASN A 520 -35.04 12.67 -9.41
N LEU A 521 -33.94 13.02 -8.72
CA LEU A 521 -33.09 12.02 -8.07
C LEU A 521 -33.67 11.57 -6.73
N ASP A 522 -34.24 12.46 -5.91
CA ASP A 522 -34.84 12.06 -4.63
C ASP A 522 -36.08 11.14 -4.80
N GLN A 523 -36.72 11.11 -5.99
CA GLN A 523 -37.75 10.12 -6.35
C GLN A 523 -37.18 8.82 -6.94
N LEU A 524 -35.91 8.79 -7.33
CA LEU A 524 -35.19 7.60 -7.80
C LEU A 524 -34.52 6.81 -6.66
N PHE A 525 -34.36 7.42 -5.49
CA PHE A 525 -33.69 6.84 -4.31
C PHE A 525 -34.64 6.44 -3.16
N SER A 526 -35.94 6.74 -3.25
CA SER A 526 -37.00 6.26 -2.34
C SER A 526 -37.69 5.02 -2.91
#